data_AF-A0A2T3LPR8-F1
#
_entry.id   AF-A0A2T3LPR8-F1
#
_cell.length_a   1.000
_cell.length_b   1.000
_cell.length_c   1.000
_cell.angle_alpha   90.00
_cell.angle_beta   90.00
_cell.angle_gamma   90.00
#
_symmetry.space_group_name_H-M   'P 1'
#
loop_
_entity.id
_entity.type
_entity.pdbx_description
1 polymer ?
#
loop_
_entity_poly.entity_id
_entity_poly.type
_entity_poly.pdbx_seq_one_letter_code
_entity_poly.pdbx_strand_id
1 'polypeptide(L)'
;MVGFNLADYFWYLVMVGVPLFAFTMSWILIPRAIAGIREGRFPPKAVKVYRPTKVKTGFLAGLVLAMHLSIPFVLLLLAALGYLQAPHFPTFDKQALDPNLCIKDNAH
;
A
#
# COMPACT_ATOMS: atom_id res chain seq x y z
N MET A 1 6.48 19.40 -27.61
CA MET A 1 6.44 17.94 -27.36
C MET A 1 6.35 17.73 -25.87
N VAL A 2 5.22 17.24 -25.35
CA VAL A 2 5.08 16.88 -23.93
C VAL A 2 5.79 15.55 -23.76
N GLY A 3 7.10 15.59 -23.48
CA GLY A 3 7.86 14.38 -23.16
C GLY A 3 7.49 13.94 -21.74
N PHE A 4 6.77 12.83 -21.63
CA PHE A 4 6.54 12.17 -20.34
C PHE A 4 7.86 11.55 -19.87
N ASN A 5 8.64 12.28 -19.06
CA ASN A 5 9.83 11.75 -18.42
C ASN A 5 9.42 10.97 -17.17
N LEU A 6 9.56 9.65 -17.20
CA LEU A 6 9.24 8.78 -16.05
C LEU A 6 9.98 9.20 -14.77
N ALA A 7 11.21 9.70 -14.90
CA ALA A 7 12.03 10.17 -13.80
C ALA A 7 11.40 11.35 -13.03
N ASP A 8 10.70 12.25 -13.73
CA ASP A 8 10.03 13.41 -13.12
C ASP A 8 8.78 12.98 -12.32
N TYR A 9 8.21 11.80 -12.63
CA TYR A 9 7.02 11.22 -11.96
C TYR A 9 7.32 10.04 -11.03
N PHE A 10 8.58 9.62 -10.92
CA PHE A 10 8.96 8.43 -10.15
C PHE A 10 8.50 8.52 -8.70
N TRP A 11 8.71 9.66 -8.04
CA TRP A 11 8.29 9.86 -6.65
C TRP A 11 6.77 9.86 -6.49
N TYR A 12 6.01 10.40 -7.45
CA TYR A 12 4.55 10.27 -7.45
C TYR A 12 4.12 8.82 -7.63
N LEU A 13 4.76 8.07 -8.51
CA LEU A 13 4.46 6.65 -8.73
C LEU A 13 4.72 5.81 -7.47
N VAL A 14 5.81 6.06 -6.76
CA VAL A 14 6.15 5.31 -5.55
C VAL A 14 5.25 5.75 -4.38
N MET A 15 5.17 7.06 -4.11
CA MET A 15 4.50 7.59 -2.92
C MET A 15 2.97 7.56 -3.01
N VAL A 16 2.40 7.63 -4.22
CA VAL A 16 0.95 7.59 -4.45
C VAL A 16 0.53 6.25 -5.03
N GLY A 17 1.27 5.73 -6.00
CA GLY A 17 0.94 4.48 -6.68
C GLY A 17 1.02 3.24 -5.78
N VAL A 18 2.04 3.12 -4.91
CA VAL A 18 2.15 1.98 -3.99
C VAL A 18 1.01 1.95 -2.96
N PRO A 19 0.69 3.05 -2.26
CA PRO A 19 -0.46 3.06 -1.34
C PRO A 19 -1.80 2.85 -2.05
N LEU A 20 -2.00 3.40 -3.27
CA LEU A 20 -3.20 3.15 -4.06
C LEU A 20 -3.34 1.69 -4.49
N PHE A 21 -2.25 1.05 -4.91
CA PHE A 21 -2.27 -0.36 -5.24
C PHE A 21 -2.65 -1.21 -4.02
N ALA A 22 -2.03 -0.94 -2.87
CA ALA A 22 -2.40 -1.58 -1.61
C ALA A 22 -3.87 -1.34 -1.22
N PHE A 23 -4.39 -0.13 -1.48
CA PHE A 23 -5.79 0.21 -1.25
C PHE A 23 -6.73 -0.68 -2.08
N THR A 24 -6.44 -0.89 -3.37
CA THR A 24 -7.26 -1.79 -4.21
C THR A 24 -7.28 -3.23 -3.69
N MET A 25 -6.14 -3.75 -3.23
CA MET A 25 -6.04 -5.10 -2.66
C MET A 25 -6.75 -5.21 -1.30
N SER A 26 -6.79 -4.12 -0.53
CA SER A 26 -7.42 -4.09 0.80
C SER A 26 -8.95 -4.31 0.76
N TRP A 27 -9.59 -4.18 -0.41
CA TRP A 27 -11.03 -4.40 -0.58
C TRP A 27 -11.48 -5.82 -0.19
N ILE A 28 -10.59 -6.81 -0.28
CA ILE A 28 -10.84 -8.20 0.13
C ILE A 28 -11.09 -8.31 1.65
N LEU A 29 -10.61 -7.34 2.44
CA LEU A 29 -10.77 -7.30 3.89
C LEU A 29 -12.17 -6.84 4.31
N ILE A 30 -12.86 -6.04 3.49
CA ILE A 30 -14.17 -5.45 3.80
C ILE A 30 -15.26 -6.50 4.06
N PRO A 31 -15.52 -7.48 3.15
CA PRO A 31 -16.57 -8.48 3.40
C PRO A 31 -16.25 -9.35 4.62
N ARG A 32 -14.96 -9.61 4.89
CA ARG A 32 -14.51 -10.33 6.09
C ARG A 32 -14.75 -9.52 7.36
N ALA A 33 -14.49 -8.22 7.31
CA ALA A 33 -14.73 -7.31 8.43
C ALA A 33 -16.23 -7.24 8.75
N ILE A 34 -17.09 -7.05 7.75
CA ILE A 34 -18.55 -6.99 7.92
C ILE A 34 -19.10 -8.30 8.48
N ALA A 35 -18.67 -9.45 7.93
CA ALA A 35 -19.08 -10.76 8.43
C ALA A 35 -18.66 -10.99 9.89
N GLY A 36 -17.43 -10.60 10.25
CA GLY A 36 -16.93 -10.69 11.63
C GLY A 36 -17.69 -9.78 12.60
N ILE A 37 -18.07 -8.57 12.19
CA ILE A 37 -18.83 -7.63 13.03
C ILE A 37 -20.25 -8.17 13.25
N ARG A 38 -20.90 -8.66 12.18
CA ARG A 38 -22.26 -9.23 12.27
C ARG A 38 -22.32 -10.44 13.19
N GLU A 39 -21.28 -11.27 13.21
CA GLU A 39 -21.22 -12.45 14.07
C GLU A 39 -20.61 -12.17 15.46
N GLY A 40 -20.04 -10.99 15.71
CA GLY A 40 -19.41 -10.61 16.98
C GLY A 40 -18.17 -11.44 17.34
N ARG A 41 -17.54 -12.08 16.35
CA ARG A 41 -16.41 -13.01 16.53
C ARG A 41 -15.36 -12.85 15.44
N PHE A 42 -14.11 -13.08 15.82
CA PHE A 42 -13.00 -13.21 14.89
C PHE A 42 -12.27 -14.53 15.15
N PRO A 43 -12.13 -15.43 14.15
CA PRO A 43 -12.59 -15.34 12.75
C PRO A 43 -14.10 -15.67 12.54
N PRO A 44 -14.73 -15.21 11.44
CA PRO A 44 -16.13 -15.54 11.10
C PRO A 44 -16.33 -17.04 10.92
N LYS A 45 -17.54 -17.56 11.19
CA LYS A 45 -17.91 -18.98 11.00
C LYS A 45 -17.72 -19.45 9.56
N ALA A 46 -17.99 -18.58 8.60
CA ALA A 46 -17.88 -18.89 7.18
C ALA A 46 -16.44 -19.06 6.67
N VAL A 47 -15.42 -18.73 7.48
CA VAL A 47 -14.01 -18.83 7.07
C VAL A 47 -13.42 -20.16 7.51
N LYS A 48 -13.08 -21.01 6.55
CA LYS A 48 -12.33 -22.24 6.81
C LYS A 48 -10.92 -21.89 7.27
N VAL A 49 -10.59 -22.23 8.51
CA VAL A 49 -9.26 -22.00 9.07
C VAL A 49 -8.44 -23.27 8.98
N TYR A 50 -7.18 -23.18 8.53
CA TYR A 50 -6.26 -24.31 8.42
C TYR A 50 -5.87 -24.90 9.78
N ARG A 51 -5.75 -24.04 10.81
CA ARG A 51 -5.56 -24.45 12.22
C ARG A 51 -6.70 -23.93 13.09
N PRO A 52 -7.09 -24.65 14.15
CA PRO A 52 -8.02 -24.14 15.15
C PRO A 52 -7.40 -22.93 15.87
N THR A 53 -7.77 -21.72 15.45
CA THR A 53 -7.44 -20.47 16.16
C THR A 53 -8.40 -20.24 17.30
N LYS A 54 -7.89 -19.77 18.44
CA LYS A 54 -8.73 -19.29 19.55
C LYS A 54 -9.64 -18.18 19.03
N VAL A 55 -10.95 -18.39 19.14
CA VAL A 55 -11.95 -17.41 18.73
C VAL A 55 -11.86 -16.23 19.69
N LYS A 56 -11.56 -15.04 19.17
CA LYS A 56 -11.70 -13.80 19.93
C LYS A 56 -13.15 -13.37 19.80
N THR A 57 -13.81 -13.12 20.94
CA THR A 57 -15.22 -12.70 21.01
C THR A 57 -15.34 -11.37 21.74
N GLY A 58 -16.44 -10.65 21.51
CA GLY A 58 -16.74 -9.38 22.18
C GLY A 58 -15.88 -8.20 21.69
N PHE A 59 -15.54 -7.29 22.60
CA PHE A 59 -14.87 -6.02 22.27
C PHE A 59 -13.52 -6.19 21.55
N LEU A 60 -12.74 -7.21 21.93
CA LEU A 60 -11.46 -7.49 21.27
C LEU A 60 -11.64 -7.89 19.80
N ALA A 61 -12.71 -8.63 19.47
CA ALA A 61 -13.03 -8.97 18.09
C ALA A 61 -13.43 -7.70 17.32
N GLY A 62 -14.26 -6.86 17.94
CA GLY A 62 -14.66 -5.56 17.40
C GLY A 62 -13.47 -4.66 17.08
N LEU A 63 -12.50 -4.52 17.99
CA LEU A 63 -11.28 -3.73 17.76
C LEU A 63 -10.44 -4.25 16.58
N VAL A 64 -10.25 -5.57 16.49
CA VAL A 64 -9.50 -6.18 15.39
C VAL A 64 -10.20 -5.92 14.06
N LEU A 65 -11.52 -6.05 14.02
CA LEU A 65 -12.33 -5.82 12.82
C LEU A 65 -12.40 -4.34 12.45
N ALA A 66 -12.47 -3.44 13.43
CA ALA A 66 -12.41 -2.00 13.24
C ALA A 66 -11.05 -1.59 12.66
N MET A 67 -9.94 -2.17 13.13
CA MET A 67 -8.64 -1.99 12.51
C MET A 67 -8.61 -2.49 11.07
N HIS A 68 -9.22 -3.65 10.77
CA HIS A 68 -9.29 -4.13 9.39
C HIS A 68 -10.08 -3.18 8.47
N LEU A 69 -11.12 -2.54 9.00
CA LEU A 69 -11.92 -1.56 8.28
C LEU A 69 -11.20 -0.22 8.12
N SER A 70 -10.32 0.17 9.06
CA SER A 70 -9.56 1.42 8.98
C SER A 70 -8.37 1.37 8.04
N ILE A 71 -7.80 0.18 7.76
CA ILE A 71 -6.69 -0.01 6.80
C ILE A 71 -6.91 0.70 5.46
N PRO A 72 -8.02 0.51 4.72
CA PRO A 72 -8.23 1.22 3.46
C PRO A 72 -8.23 2.75 3.62
N PHE A 73 -8.80 3.28 4.71
CA PHE A 73 -8.80 4.72 4.96
C PHE A 73 -7.39 5.26 5.25
N VAL A 74 -6.60 4.52 6.01
CA VAL A 74 -5.20 4.88 6.29
C VAL A 74 -4.36 4.85 5.01
N LEU A 75 -4.56 3.86 4.13
CA LEU A 75 -3.86 3.79 2.84
C LEU A 75 -4.23 4.95 1.92
N LEU A 76 -5.50 5.35 1.88
CA LEU A 76 -5.94 6.51 1.12
C LEU A 76 -5.34 7.81 1.67
N LEU A 77 -5.30 7.96 2.99
CA LEU A 77 -4.66 9.08 3.66
C LEU A 77 -3.16 9.12 3.34
N LEU A 78 -2.49 7.97 3.37
CA LEU A 78 -1.07 7.85 3.03
C LEU A 78 -0.81 8.26 1.58
N ALA A 79 -1.69 7.88 0.64
CA ALA A 79 -1.59 8.33 -0.75
C ALA A 79 -1.73 9.86 -0.88
N ALA A 80 -2.65 10.47 -0.13
CA ALA A 80 -2.84 11.91 -0.11
C ALA A 80 -1.63 12.65 0.49
N LEU A 81 -1.06 12.13 1.57
CA LEU A 81 0.17 12.68 2.16
C LEU A 81 1.37 12.49 1.22
N GLY A 82 1.47 11.33 0.58
CA GLY A 82 2.49 11.04 -0.41
C GLY A 82 2.45 12.01 -1.59
N TYR A 83 1.25 12.43 -2.02
CA TYR A 83 1.09 13.45 -3.06
C TYR A 83 1.62 14.83 -2.62
N LEU A 84 1.40 15.22 -1.36
CA LEU A 84 1.92 16.47 -0.81
C LEU A 84 3.44 16.43 -0.60
N GLN A 85 4.00 15.24 -0.32
CA GLN A 85 5.44 15.06 -0.09
C GLN A 85 6.25 14.85 -1.38
N ALA A 86 5.64 14.27 -2.41
CA ALA A 86 6.26 14.01 -3.71
C ALA A 86 7.06 15.20 -4.32
N PRO A 87 6.59 16.46 -4.28
CA PRO A 87 7.36 17.58 -4.85
C PRO A 87 8.60 17.98 -4.03
N HIS A 88 8.75 17.49 -2.79
CA HIS A 88 9.88 17.82 -1.92
C HIS A 88 11.08 16.87 -2.10
N PHE A 89 10.92 15.79 -2.88
CA PHE A 89 12.00 14.86 -3.17
C PHE A 89 12.93 15.39 -4.27
N PRO A 90 14.23 15.05 -4.23
CA PRO A 90 15.18 15.49 -5.24
C PRO A 90 14.79 14.92 -6.61
N THR A 91 14.82 15.78 -7.63
CA THR A 91 14.66 15.37 -9.02
C THR A 91 15.88 14.56 -9.44
N PHE A 92 15.67 13.52 -10.25
CA PHE A 92 16.79 12.77 -10.81
C PHE A 92 17.59 13.68 -11.75
N ASP A 93 18.89 13.79 -11.48
CA ASP A 93 19.79 14.53 -12.35
C ASP A 93 19.98 13.74 -13.66
N LYS A 94 19.47 14.32 -14.75
CA LYS A 94 19.51 13.73 -16.09
C LYS A 94 20.94 13.59 -16.61
N GLN A 95 21.89 14.35 -16.06
CA GLN A 95 23.32 14.30 -16.42
C GLN A 95 24.04 13.13 -15.75
N ALA A 96 23.63 12.75 -14.53
CA ALA A 96 24.19 11.58 -13.82
C ALA A 96 23.65 10.24 -14.37
N LEU A 97 22.51 10.27 -15.06
CA LEU A 97 21.88 9.12 -15.70
C LEU A 97 22.22 8.97 -17.19
N ASP A 98 23.22 9.70 -17.71
CA ASP A 98 23.61 9.61 -19.11
C ASP A 98 24.12 8.18 -19.41
N PRO A 99 23.41 7.39 -20.24
CA PRO A 99 23.83 6.02 -20.57
C PRO A 99 25.16 5.99 -21.32
N ASN A 100 25.64 7.12 -21.83
CA ASN A 100 26.97 7.25 -22.43
C ASN A 100 28.13 7.17 -21.41
N LEU A 101 27.85 7.26 -20.10
CA LEU A 101 28.85 7.07 -19.03
C LEU A 101 29.08 5.58 -18.68
N CYS A 102 28.34 4.64 -19.29
CA CYS A 102 28.69 3.22 -19.24
C CYS A 102 29.88 2.90 -20.16
N ILE A 103 31.01 3.59 -19.96
CA ILE A 103 32.28 3.13 -20.50
C ILE A 103 32.74 2.02 -19.56
N LYS A 104 32.65 0.81 -20.09
CA LYS A 104 33.18 -0.44 -19.56
C LYS A 104 34.56 -0.18 -18.93
N ASP A 105 34.65 -0.25 -17.60
CA ASP A 105 35.94 -0.41 -16.92
C ASP A 105 36.50 -1.76 -17.35
N ASN A 106 37.26 -1.75 -18.45
CA ASN A 106 38.17 -2.83 -18.75
C ASN A 106 39.29 -2.72 -17.73
N ALA A 107 39.20 -3.58 -16.71
CA ALA A 107 40.27 -3.88 -15.79
C ALA A 107 41.61 -4.01 -16.54
N HIS A 108 42.59 -3.19 -16.12
CA HIS A 108 44.00 -3.41 -16.38
C HIS A 108 44.63 -3.99 -15.12
#